data_AF-A0A2V7MAU5-F1
#
_entry.id   AF-A0A2V7MAU5-F1
#
_cell.length_a   1.000
_cell.length_b   1.000
_cell.length_c   1.000
_cell.angle_alpha   90.00
_cell.angle_beta   90.00
_cell.angle_gamma   90.00
#
_symmetry.space_group_name_H-M   'P 1'
#
loop_
_entity.id
_entity.type
_entity.pdbx_description
1 polymer ?
#
loop_
_entity_poly.entity_id
_entity_poly.type
_entity_poly.pdbx_seq_one_letter_code
_entity_poly.pdbx_strand_id
1 'polypeptide(L)'
;MFTSAAPIGAQTLQYPAARKSDVVDDYHGTRVPDPYRWLEDPDSPESRAWIEAENRLTAAYLAEIPARGTIRERLTKVWNYPKYGAPFRKARRYFFFKNDGLQNQSVLYKQASLTADPETLLDPNLLSEDGTVALSTLAVSDDGRLLAYGTSASGSDWEEFRVRDVAEGRDRSDHLKWIKFSGASWTNDGAGFFYSRYPEPVDKALTEVNRFQRLYYHRLGTDQAQDVLVYERPDQPDWGMNAEVTDDGRYAVLQV
;
A
#
# COMPACT_ATOMS: atom_id res chain seq x y z
N MET A 1 -19.06 -39.84 25.97
CA MET A 1 -19.81 -38.80 26.71
C MET A 1 -19.76 -37.53 25.89
N PHE A 2 -20.85 -37.18 25.22
CA PHE A 2 -20.97 -35.89 24.53
C PHE A 2 -21.40 -34.85 25.57
N THR A 3 -20.52 -33.93 25.91
CA THR A 3 -20.85 -32.78 26.75
C THR A 3 -21.78 -31.85 25.97
N SER A 4 -23.00 -31.71 26.49
CA SER A 4 -24.00 -30.75 26.02
C SER A 4 -23.40 -29.35 26.05
N ALA A 5 -23.40 -28.65 24.91
CA ALA A 5 -23.10 -27.22 24.88
C ALA A 5 -24.17 -26.48 25.69
N ALA A 6 -23.74 -25.68 26.66
CA ALA A 6 -24.64 -24.79 27.39
C ALA A 6 -25.24 -23.77 26.41
N PRO A 7 -26.53 -23.39 26.55
CA PRO A 7 -27.12 -22.35 25.74
C PRO A 7 -26.35 -21.04 25.99
N ILE A 8 -25.80 -20.45 24.93
CA ILE A 8 -25.21 -19.11 24.98
C ILE A 8 -26.39 -18.15 25.21
N GLY A 9 -26.60 -17.77 26.47
CA GLY A 9 -27.53 -16.68 26.79
C GLY A 9 -27.08 -15.43 26.03
N ALA A 10 -28.02 -14.73 25.39
CA ALA A 10 -27.73 -13.48 24.69
C ALA A 10 -27.09 -12.50 25.69
N GLN A 11 -25.78 -12.27 25.56
CA GLN A 11 -25.10 -11.26 26.35
C GLN A 11 -25.62 -9.89 25.93
N THR A 12 -26.18 -9.15 26.89
CA THR A 12 -26.53 -7.76 26.70
C THR A 12 -25.25 -6.93 26.66
N LEU A 13 -24.81 -6.56 25.46
CA LEU A 13 -23.66 -5.67 25.28
C LEU A 13 -24.05 -4.23 25.58
N GLN A 14 -23.19 -3.53 26.33
CA GLN A 14 -23.31 -2.10 26.53
C GLN A 14 -22.46 -1.38 25.49
N TYR A 15 -23.11 -0.87 24.44
CA TYR A 15 -22.43 -0.13 23.37
C TYR A 15 -21.93 1.24 23.84
N PRO A 16 -20.78 1.72 23.35
CA PRO A 16 -20.34 3.09 23.53
C PRO A 16 -21.42 4.09 23.09
N ALA A 17 -21.62 5.13 23.90
CA ALA A 17 -22.53 6.19 23.55
C ALA A 17 -21.97 6.99 22.36
N ALA A 18 -22.71 7.04 21.25
CA ALA A 18 -22.46 7.95 20.15
C ALA A 18 -23.44 9.13 20.23
N ARG A 19 -22.93 10.35 20.37
CA ARG A 19 -23.76 11.56 20.35
C ARG A 19 -24.43 11.68 18.97
N LYS A 20 -25.74 11.95 18.98
CA LYS A 20 -26.46 12.36 17.77
C LYS A 20 -26.40 13.88 17.66
N SER A 21 -25.93 14.35 16.51
CA SER A 21 -25.99 15.75 16.12
C SER A 21 -27.24 16.02 15.28
N ASP A 22 -27.54 17.30 15.05
CA ASP A 22 -28.72 17.75 14.28
C ASP A 22 -28.38 18.06 12.81
N VAL A 23 -27.25 17.54 12.29
CA VAL A 23 -26.85 17.77 10.89
C VAL A 23 -27.88 17.13 9.95
N VAL A 24 -28.37 17.91 8.99
CA VAL A 24 -29.33 17.48 7.97
C VAL A 24 -28.97 18.15 6.66
N ASP A 25 -28.67 17.34 5.66
CA ASP A 25 -28.44 17.80 4.29
C ASP A 25 -29.77 17.88 3.52
N ASP A 26 -29.80 18.68 2.45
CA ASP A 26 -30.92 18.73 1.50
C ASP A 26 -30.43 18.28 0.12
N TYR A 27 -30.97 17.17 -0.36
CA TYR A 27 -30.69 16.65 -1.69
C TYR A 27 -31.93 16.82 -2.56
N HIS A 28 -31.93 17.88 -3.37
CA HIS A 28 -32.99 18.18 -4.34
C HIS A 28 -34.39 18.28 -3.70
N GLY A 29 -34.49 18.91 -2.52
CA GLY A 29 -35.72 19.09 -1.75
C GLY A 29 -36.01 17.97 -0.76
N THR A 30 -35.17 16.92 -0.71
CA THR A 30 -35.28 15.82 0.26
C THR A 30 -34.31 16.02 1.41
N ARG A 31 -34.85 16.16 2.64
CA ARG A 31 -34.07 16.34 3.87
C ARG A 31 -33.51 14.98 4.34
N VAL A 32 -32.18 14.86 4.47
CA VAL A 32 -31.50 13.63 4.89
C VAL A 32 -30.66 13.90 6.13
N PRO A 33 -31.07 13.42 7.32
CA PRO A 33 -30.29 13.57 8.56
C PRO A 33 -29.01 12.73 8.55
N ASP A 34 -27.91 13.33 9.00
CA ASP A 34 -26.63 12.65 9.24
C ASP A 34 -26.15 12.91 10.68
N PRO A 35 -26.75 12.23 11.68
CA PRO A 35 -26.51 12.54 13.09
C PRO A 35 -25.07 12.27 13.54
N TYR A 36 -24.28 11.52 12.77
CA TYR A 36 -22.93 11.12 13.14
C TYR A 36 -21.84 11.73 12.25
N ARG A 37 -22.16 12.80 11.49
CA ARG A 37 -21.20 13.58 10.69
C ARG A 37 -19.89 13.92 11.42
N TRP A 38 -19.93 14.10 12.75
CA TRP A 38 -18.75 14.37 13.57
C TRP A 38 -17.69 13.24 13.53
N LEU A 39 -18.08 12.01 13.24
CA LEU A 39 -17.16 10.87 13.05
C LEU A 39 -16.36 10.96 11.74
N GLU A 40 -16.73 11.83 10.80
CA GLU A 40 -15.95 12.07 9.57
C GLU A 40 -14.62 12.79 9.83
N ASP A 41 -14.44 13.39 11.02
CA ASP A 41 -13.12 13.88 11.47
C ASP A 41 -12.46 12.85 12.40
N PRO A 42 -11.60 11.95 11.88
CA PRO A 42 -10.97 10.90 12.68
C PRO A 42 -9.96 11.46 13.70
N ASP A 43 -9.51 12.70 13.52
CA ASP A 43 -8.53 13.33 14.41
C ASP A 43 -9.17 14.06 15.59
N SER A 44 -10.49 14.24 15.57
CA SER A 44 -11.17 14.91 16.67
C SER A 44 -11.04 14.09 17.97
N PRO A 45 -10.88 14.75 19.13
CA PRO A 45 -10.86 14.04 20.41
C PRO A 45 -12.11 13.21 20.67
N GLU A 46 -13.29 13.66 20.19
CA GLU A 46 -14.56 12.93 20.31
C GLU A 46 -14.51 11.63 19.50
N SER A 47 -14.07 11.68 18.24
CA SER A 47 -13.95 10.50 17.36
C SER A 47 -12.97 9.49 17.91
N ARG A 48 -11.79 9.93 18.36
CA ARG A 48 -10.77 9.04 18.95
C ARG A 48 -11.29 8.35 20.20
N ALA A 49 -11.94 9.08 21.11
CA ALA A 49 -12.51 8.50 22.31
C ALA A 49 -13.59 7.45 22.01
N TRP A 50 -14.43 7.70 21.00
CA TRP A 50 -15.44 6.74 20.55
C TRP A 50 -14.82 5.49 19.91
N ILE A 51 -13.86 5.66 18.99
CA ILE A 51 -13.11 4.55 18.34
C ILE A 51 -12.44 3.67 19.40
N GLU A 52 -11.78 4.27 20.39
CA GLU A 52 -11.16 3.52 21.48
C GLU A 52 -12.19 2.74 22.32
N ALA A 53 -13.37 3.33 22.58
CA ALA A 53 -14.42 2.67 23.32
C ALA A 53 -15.00 1.46 22.55
N GLU A 54 -15.20 1.60 21.24
CA GLU A 54 -15.65 0.50 20.37
C GLU A 54 -14.60 -0.61 20.29
N ASN A 55 -13.32 -0.25 20.16
CA ASN A 55 -12.21 -1.20 20.18
C ASN A 55 -12.15 -1.96 21.50
N ARG A 56 -12.33 -1.29 22.65
CA ARG A 56 -12.36 -1.95 23.97
C ARG A 56 -13.52 -2.93 24.10
N LEU A 57 -14.73 -2.54 23.70
CA LEU A 57 -15.90 -3.43 23.74
C LEU A 57 -15.66 -4.67 22.86
N THR A 58 -15.22 -4.44 21.63
CA THR A 58 -14.96 -5.51 20.65
C THR A 58 -13.85 -6.44 21.14
N ALA A 59 -12.74 -5.89 21.64
CA ALA A 59 -11.63 -6.69 22.14
C ALA A 59 -12.05 -7.55 23.35
N ALA A 60 -12.84 -7.00 24.27
CA ALA A 60 -13.38 -7.73 25.42
C ALA A 60 -14.29 -8.88 24.96
N TYR A 61 -15.26 -8.60 24.09
CA TYR A 61 -16.16 -9.61 23.56
C TYR A 61 -15.40 -10.75 22.85
N LEU A 62 -14.47 -10.40 21.96
CA LEU A 62 -13.66 -11.40 21.26
C LEU A 62 -12.75 -12.19 22.21
N ALA A 63 -12.35 -11.64 23.35
CA ALA A 63 -11.51 -12.34 24.33
C ALA A 63 -12.27 -13.44 25.08
N GLU A 64 -13.60 -13.34 25.17
CA GLU A 64 -14.44 -14.34 25.85
C GLU A 64 -14.69 -15.60 25.01
N ILE A 65 -14.44 -15.55 23.70
CA ILE A 65 -14.66 -16.69 22.79
C ILE A 65 -13.65 -17.80 23.11
N PRO A 66 -14.06 -18.95 23.69
CA PRO A 66 -13.11 -19.96 24.18
C PRO A 66 -12.27 -20.57 23.06
N ALA A 67 -12.81 -20.63 21.84
CA ALA A 67 -12.14 -21.19 20.68
C ALA A 67 -11.11 -20.24 20.03
N ARG A 68 -11.04 -18.96 20.41
CA ARG A 68 -10.19 -17.95 19.72
C ARG A 68 -8.71 -18.35 19.71
N GLY A 69 -8.20 -18.85 20.84
CA GLY A 69 -6.83 -19.35 20.94
C GLY A 69 -6.57 -20.53 19.98
N THR A 70 -7.42 -21.55 20.04
CA THR A 70 -7.34 -22.73 19.17
C THR A 70 -7.43 -22.38 17.69
N ILE A 71 -8.30 -21.43 17.31
CA ILE A 71 -8.42 -20.95 15.94
C ILE A 71 -7.13 -20.25 15.51
N ARG A 72 -6.59 -19.35 16.35
CA ARG A 72 -5.32 -18.66 16.07
C ARG A 72 -4.19 -19.67 15.86
N GLU A 73 -4.01 -20.61 16.78
CA GLU A 73 -2.99 -21.65 16.67
C GLU A 73 -3.16 -22.50 15.40
N ARG A 74 -4.40 -22.91 15.08
CA ARG A 74 -4.69 -23.69 13.88
C ARG A 74 -4.36 -22.91 12.62
N LEU A 75 -4.77 -21.65 12.53
CA LEU A 75 -4.49 -20.77 11.40
C LEU A 75 -2.98 -20.55 11.25
N THR A 76 -2.27 -20.21 12.32
CA THR A 76 -0.81 -20.08 12.30
C THR A 76 -0.13 -21.35 11.81
N LYS A 77 -0.55 -22.52 12.29
CA LYS A 77 0.03 -23.80 11.90
C LYS A 77 -0.17 -24.11 10.42
N VAL A 78 -1.37 -23.87 9.87
CA VAL A 78 -1.63 -24.14 8.44
C VAL A 78 -1.04 -23.07 7.52
N TRP A 79 -0.77 -21.87 8.04
CA TRP A 79 -0.12 -20.79 7.29
C TRP A 79 1.40 -20.91 7.25
N ASN A 80 2.01 -21.56 8.25
CA ASN A 80 3.46 -21.69 8.39
C ASN A 80 4.07 -22.74 7.45
N TYR A 81 4.12 -22.42 6.17
CA TYR A 81 4.83 -23.18 5.14
C TYR A 81 5.53 -22.22 4.17
N PRO A 82 6.62 -22.65 3.50
CA PRO A 82 7.32 -21.83 2.51
C PRO A 82 6.42 -21.47 1.32
N LYS A 83 6.40 -20.20 0.94
CA LYS A 83 5.64 -19.66 -0.19
C LYS A 83 6.60 -19.06 -1.19
N TYR A 84 6.34 -19.27 -2.48
CA TYR A 84 7.13 -18.74 -3.58
C TYR A 84 6.20 -18.10 -4.61
N GLY A 85 6.55 -16.89 -5.05
CA GLY A 85 5.97 -16.28 -6.24
C GLY A 85 6.59 -16.88 -7.51
N ALA A 86 5.89 -16.73 -8.63
CA ALA A 86 6.44 -17.11 -9.92
C ALA A 86 7.68 -16.25 -10.23
N PRO A 87 8.81 -16.85 -10.66
CA PRO A 87 9.96 -16.08 -11.05
C PRO A 87 9.70 -15.33 -12.35
N PHE A 88 10.14 -14.08 -12.42
CA PHE A 88 10.16 -13.29 -13.65
C PHE A 88 11.60 -12.94 -14.03
N ARG A 89 11.87 -12.78 -15.32
CA ARG A 89 13.20 -12.53 -15.85
C ARG A 89 13.31 -11.10 -16.38
N LYS A 90 14.36 -10.40 -15.99
CA LYS A 90 14.81 -9.15 -16.63
C LYS A 90 16.30 -9.25 -16.93
N ALA A 91 16.66 -8.90 -18.16
CA ALA A 91 17.98 -9.19 -18.73
C ALA A 91 18.44 -10.62 -18.44
N ARG A 92 19.56 -10.77 -17.71
CA ARG A 92 20.21 -12.06 -17.37
C ARG A 92 19.94 -12.53 -15.94
N ARG A 93 18.93 -11.98 -15.25
CA ARG A 93 18.62 -12.31 -13.86
C ARG A 93 17.16 -12.71 -13.71
N TYR A 94 16.89 -13.55 -12.72
CA TYR A 94 15.53 -13.86 -12.29
C TYR A 94 15.27 -13.24 -10.93
N PHE A 95 14.02 -12.85 -10.71
CA PHE A 95 13.54 -12.24 -9.49
C PHE A 95 12.29 -12.98 -9.05
N PHE A 96 12.10 -13.11 -7.75
CA PHE A 96 10.91 -13.77 -7.20
C PHE A 96 10.70 -13.37 -5.74
N PHE A 97 9.45 -13.47 -5.28
CA PHE A 97 9.11 -13.33 -3.87
C PHE A 97 9.15 -14.67 -3.16
N LYS A 98 9.61 -14.67 -1.91
CA LYS A 98 9.56 -15.83 -1.02
C LYS A 98 9.18 -15.40 0.39
N ASN A 99 8.43 -16.27 1.07
CA ASN A 99 8.12 -16.16 2.49
C ASN A 99 8.40 -17.52 3.14
N ASP A 100 9.18 -17.56 4.22
CA ASP A 100 9.56 -18.82 4.87
C ASP A 100 8.42 -19.49 5.65
N GLY A 101 7.32 -18.78 5.88
CA GLY A 101 6.19 -19.27 6.65
C GLY A 101 5.33 -18.14 7.20
N LEU A 102 5.90 -17.36 8.12
CA LEU A 102 5.15 -16.41 8.94
C LEU A 102 5.75 -15.00 8.92
N GLN A 103 6.66 -14.70 8.00
CA GLN A 103 7.15 -13.32 7.81
C GLN A 103 5.96 -12.41 7.50
N ASN A 104 5.94 -11.21 8.07
CA ASN A 104 4.87 -10.23 7.87
C ASN A 104 4.76 -9.86 6.38
N GLN A 105 5.90 -9.67 5.72
CA GLN A 105 6.00 -9.36 4.31
C GLN A 105 6.87 -10.41 3.60
N SER A 106 6.52 -10.73 2.34
CA SER A 106 7.38 -11.59 1.51
C SER A 106 8.64 -10.83 1.08
N VAL A 107 9.77 -11.53 1.04
CA VAL A 107 11.08 -10.98 0.68
C VAL A 107 11.31 -11.15 -0.81
N LEU A 108 11.86 -10.12 -1.47
CA LEU A 108 12.26 -10.16 -2.86
C LEU A 108 13.68 -10.70 -2.98
N TYR A 109 13.84 -11.75 -3.78
CA TYR A 109 15.10 -12.39 -4.11
C TYR A 109 15.50 -12.13 -5.57
N LYS A 110 16.81 -12.17 -5.83
CA LYS A 110 17.42 -12.24 -7.16
C LYS A 110 18.22 -13.54 -7.30
N GLN A 111 18.35 -14.06 -8.52
CA GLN A 111 19.18 -15.23 -8.82
C GLN A 111 19.76 -15.12 -10.24
N ALA A 112 20.99 -15.61 -10.44
CA ALA A 112 21.67 -15.56 -11.74
C ALA A 112 21.11 -16.55 -12.78
N SER A 113 20.48 -17.63 -12.32
CA SER A 113 19.76 -18.61 -13.15
C SER A 113 18.68 -19.27 -12.30
N LEU A 114 17.76 -20.03 -12.91
CA LEU A 114 16.69 -20.75 -12.19
C LEU A 114 17.19 -21.82 -11.21
N THR A 115 18.47 -22.19 -11.29
CA THR A 115 19.10 -23.20 -10.43
C THR A 115 20.23 -22.64 -9.56
N ALA A 116 20.50 -21.32 -9.65
CA ALA A 116 21.50 -20.68 -8.80
C ALA A 116 20.91 -20.44 -7.40
N ASP A 117 21.79 -20.38 -6.40
CA ASP A 117 21.36 -20.00 -5.05
C ASP A 117 20.77 -18.58 -5.06
N PRO A 118 19.61 -18.36 -4.44
CA PRO A 118 18.98 -17.05 -4.43
C PRO A 118 19.62 -16.12 -3.40
N GLU A 119 19.75 -14.85 -3.77
CA GLU A 119 20.25 -13.78 -2.92
C GLU A 119 19.11 -12.83 -2.58
N THR A 120 19.00 -12.39 -1.31
CA THR A 120 18.04 -11.36 -0.93
C THR A 120 18.37 -10.05 -1.64
N LEU A 121 17.38 -9.47 -2.31
CA LEU A 121 17.48 -8.14 -2.92
C LEU A 121 16.82 -7.06 -2.06
N LEU A 122 15.64 -7.36 -1.52
CA LEU A 122 14.89 -6.42 -0.69
C LEU A 122 14.01 -7.17 0.31
N ASP A 123 14.24 -6.90 1.59
CA ASP A 123 13.44 -7.42 2.70
C ASP A 123 12.58 -6.29 3.30
N PRO A 124 11.26 -6.26 3.02
CA PRO A 124 10.38 -5.22 3.55
C PRO A 124 10.21 -5.29 5.07
N ASN A 125 10.49 -6.44 5.70
CA ASN A 125 10.40 -6.60 7.15
C ASN A 125 11.49 -5.79 7.89
N LEU A 126 12.50 -5.28 7.18
CA LEU A 126 13.52 -4.37 7.73
C LEU A 126 13.12 -2.90 7.63
N LEU A 127 11.99 -2.58 6.98
CA LEU A 127 11.52 -1.21 6.76
C LEU A 127 10.61 -0.70 7.89
N SER A 128 10.02 -1.59 8.69
CA SER A 128 9.33 -1.24 9.93
C SER A 128 9.39 -2.37 10.95
N GLU A 129 9.44 -2.01 12.24
CA GLU A 129 9.53 -3.00 13.33
C GLU A 129 8.30 -3.91 13.43
N ASP A 130 7.14 -3.41 13.02
CA ASP A 130 5.85 -4.10 13.08
C ASP A 130 5.42 -4.73 11.74
N GLY A 131 6.22 -4.56 10.67
CA GLY A 131 5.92 -5.06 9.32
C GLY A 131 4.76 -4.36 8.60
N THR A 132 4.34 -3.17 9.05
CA THR A 132 3.29 -2.35 8.42
C THR A 132 3.74 -1.58 7.18
N VAL A 133 5.04 -1.60 6.84
CA VAL A 133 5.53 -1.11 5.55
C VAL A 133 5.54 -2.26 4.54
N ALA A 134 4.71 -2.13 3.51
CA ALA A 134 4.57 -3.12 2.44
C ALA A 134 5.15 -2.61 1.11
N LEU A 135 5.59 -3.52 0.25
CA LEU A 135 5.91 -3.20 -1.14
C LEU A 135 4.62 -3.08 -1.95
N SER A 136 4.44 -1.97 -2.64
CA SER A 136 3.27 -1.67 -3.47
C SER A 136 3.58 -1.83 -4.96
N THR A 137 4.74 -1.31 -5.37
CA THR A 137 5.15 -1.22 -6.78
C THR A 137 6.54 -1.82 -6.96
N LEU A 138 6.76 -2.49 -8.09
CA LEU A 138 8.05 -3.06 -8.45
C LEU A 138 8.30 -2.94 -9.96
N ALA A 139 9.37 -2.24 -10.34
CA ALA A 139 9.78 -2.08 -11.72
C ALA A 139 11.30 -2.22 -11.86
N VAL A 140 11.75 -3.30 -12.50
CA VAL A 140 13.15 -3.52 -12.81
C VAL A 140 13.45 -2.96 -14.20
N SER A 141 14.49 -2.12 -14.29
CA SER A 141 15.04 -1.60 -15.55
C SER A 141 15.37 -2.71 -16.55
N ASP A 142 15.34 -2.39 -17.85
CA ASP A 142 15.50 -3.39 -18.91
C ASP A 142 16.87 -4.09 -18.92
N ASP A 143 17.93 -3.39 -18.51
CA ASP A 143 19.26 -3.97 -18.34
C ASP A 143 19.42 -4.78 -17.04
N GLY A 144 18.39 -4.76 -16.17
CA GLY A 144 18.32 -5.50 -14.93
C GLY A 144 19.25 -4.97 -13.83
N ARG A 145 19.75 -3.73 -13.94
CA ARG A 145 20.68 -3.13 -12.96
C ARG A 145 19.99 -2.36 -11.86
N LEU A 146 18.84 -1.76 -12.15
CA LEU A 146 18.10 -0.91 -11.22
C LEU A 146 16.71 -1.46 -10.96
N LEU A 147 16.27 -1.29 -9.72
CA LEU A 147 14.92 -1.56 -9.25
C LEU A 147 14.32 -0.25 -8.75
N ALA A 148 13.24 0.22 -9.38
CA ALA A 148 12.34 1.19 -8.75
C ALA A 148 11.30 0.40 -7.95
N TYR A 149 11.14 0.72 -6.67
CA TYR A 149 10.13 0.08 -5.83
C TYR A 149 9.35 1.11 -5.03
N GLY A 150 8.06 0.85 -4.86
CA GLY A 150 7.15 1.64 -4.04
C GLY A 150 6.96 1.01 -2.67
N THR A 151 6.83 1.85 -1.64
CA THR A 151 6.46 1.43 -0.29
C THR A 151 5.23 2.19 0.18
N SER A 152 4.29 1.45 0.77
CA SER A 152 3.11 1.99 1.45
C SER A 152 3.22 1.73 2.95
N ALA A 153 3.01 2.76 3.77
CA ALA A 153 3.02 2.65 5.23
C ALA A 153 1.60 2.50 5.77
N SER A 154 1.42 1.63 6.77
CA SER A 154 0.16 1.45 7.50
C SER A 154 -1.07 1.18 6.62
N GLY A 155 -0.87 0.56 5.45
CA GLY A 155 -1.93 0.25 4.50
C GLY A 155 -2.50 1.45 3.75
N SER A 156 -1.81 2.60 3.76
CA SER A 156 -2.19 3.75 2.93
C SER A 156 -1.98 3.46 1.45
N ASP A 157 -2.85 3.97 0.59
CA ASP A 157 -2.62 4.00 -0.86
C ASP A 157 -1.50 4.97 -1.26
N TRP A 158 -1.04 5.84 -0.36
CA TRP A 158 0.11 6.70 -0.62
C TRP A 158 1.39 5.88 -0.65
N GLU A 159 2.17 6.12 -1.70
CA GLU A 159 3.40 5.41 -2.00
C GLU A 159 4.57 6.40 -2.00
N GLU A 160 5.70 5.92 -1.51
CA GLU A 160 7.00 6.54 -1.77
C GLU A 160 7.83 5.61 -2.65
N PHE A 161 8.40 6.14 -3.73
CA PHE A 161 9.30 5.36 -4.59
C PHE A 161 10.75 5.60 -4.20
N ARG A 162 11.54 4.53 -4.26
CA ARG A 162 13.00 4.52 -4.12
C ARG A 162 13.62 3.74 -5.28
N VAL A 163 14.88 4.05 -5.58
CA VAL A 163 15.66 3.30 -6.57
C VAL A 163 16.76 2.52 -5.86
N ARG A 164 16.86 1.22 -6.14
CA ARG A 164 17.87 0.30 -5.62
C ARG A 164 18.77 -0.23 -6.72
N ASP A 165 20.07 -0.27 -6.45
CA ASP A 165 21.03 -1.01 -7.27
C ASP A 165 20.85 -2.51 -7.03
N VAL A 166 20.61 -3.27 -8.10
CA VAL A 166 20.34 -4.71 -8.04
C VAL A 166 21.59 -5.51 -7.73
N ALA A 167 22.78 -5.08 -8.16
CA ALA A 167 24.02 -5.79 -7.88
C ALA A 167 24.41 -5.65 -6.40
N GLU A 168 24.40 -4.43 -5.88
CA GLU A 168 24.81 -4.10 -4.51
C GLU A 168 23.71 -4.33 -3.46
N GLY A 169 22.44 -4.31 -3.87
CA GLY A 169 21.29 -4.38 -2.96
C GLY A 169 21.13 -3.13 -2.10
N ARG A 170 21.57 -1.96 -2.59
CA ARG A 170 21.58 -0.69 -1.86
C ARG A 170 20.73 0.37 -2.55
N ASP A 171 20.05 1.18 -1.75
CA ASP A 171 19.27 2.30 -2.27
C ASP A 171 20.19 3.43 -2.73
N ARG A 172 19.79 4.07 -3.83
CA ARG A 172 20.38 5.31 -4.33
C ARG A 172 19.73 6.50 -3.61
N SER A 173 20.16 7.71 -3.98
CA SER A 173 19.63 8.95 -3.40
C SER A 173 18.21 9.28 -3.86
N ASP A 174 17.70 8.61 -4.90
CA ASP A 174 16.40 8.87 -5.51
C ASP A 174 15.26 8.51 -4.52
N HIS A 175 14.49 9.52 -4.12
CA HIS A 175 13.32 9.38 -3.25
C HIS A 175 12.18 10.26 -3.75
N LEU A 176 11.07 9.62 -4.12
CA LEU A 176 9.93 10.31 -4.72
C LEU A 176 8.70 10.11 -3.84
N LYS A 177 7.95 11.19 -3.59
CA LYS A 177 6.76 11.22 -2.73
C LYS A 177 5.51 11.59 -3.50
N TRP A 178 4.37 11.50 -2.81
CA TRP A 178 3.04 11.87 -3.29
C TRP A 178 2.56 11.03 -4.46
N ILE A 179 3.03 9.79 -4.52
CA ILE A 179 2.67 8.82 -5.54
C ILE A 179 1.47 8.04 -5.03
N LYS A 180 0.49 7.82 -5.90
CA LYS A 180 -0.68 7.00 -5.62
C LYS A 180 -1.25 6.55 -6.96
N PHE A 181 -1.60 5.26 -7.06
CA PHE A 181 -2.14 4.64 -8.28
C PHE A 181 -1.22 4.83 -9.50
N SER A 182 0.07 4.52 -9.34
CA SER A 182 1.09 4.67 -10.38
C SER A 182 2.02 3.47 -10.44
N GLY A 183 2.49 3.14 -11.64
CA GLY A 183 3.68 2.32 -11.84
C GLY A 183 4.96 3.17 -11.98
N ALA A 184 6.08 2.51 -12.25
CA ALA A 184 7.30 3.14 -12.73
C ALA A 184 7.68 2.52 -14.08
N SER A 185 7.65 3.29 -15.16
CA SER A 185 7.94 2.79 -16.51
C SER A 185 9.29 3.32 -17.01
N TRP A 186 10.30 2.46 -16.97
CA TRP A 186 11.68 2.79 -17.34
C TRP A 186 11.82 3.14 -18.82
N THR A 187 12.66 4.13 -19.12
CA THR A 187 13.19 4.30 -20.47
C THR A 187 14.30 3.28 -20.75
N ASN A 188 14.41 2.78 -21.98
CA ASN A 188 15.37 1.71 -22.33
C ASN A 188 16.84 2.13 -22.19
N ASP A 189 17.12 3.45 -22.17
CA ASP A 189 18.46 3.98 -21.87
C ASP A 189 18.83 3.87 -20.39
N GLY A 190 17.87 3.51 -19.52
CA GLY A 190 18.04 3.39 -18.07
C GLY A 190 18.27 4.74 -17.38
N ALA A 191 18.02 5.87 -18.04
CA ALA A 191 18.28 7.20 -17.50
C ALA A 191 17.23 7.65 -16.46
N GLY A 192 16.05 7.03 -16.47
CA GLY A 192 14.92 7.43 -15.65
C GLY A 192 13.66 6.64 -15.96
N PHE A 193 12.54 7.07 -15.39
CA PHE A 193 11.24 6.42 -15.57
C PHE A 193 10.09 7.41 -15.52
N PHE A 194 9.00 7.07 -16.21
CA PHE A 194 7.71 7.74 -16.09
C PHE A 194 6.97 7.24 -14.86
N TYR A 195 6.32 8.15 -14.15
CA TYR A 195 5.47 7.86 -13.01
C TYR A 195 4.43 8.97 -12.84
N SER A 196 3.32 8.66 -12.17
CA SER A 196 2.26 9.60 -11.88
C SER A 196 2.24 9.94 -10.40
N ARG A 197 1.96 11.21 -10.10
CA ARG A 197 1.81 11.68 -8.71
C ARG A 197 0.72 12.73 -8.60
N TYR A 198 0.27 12.95 -7.37
CA TYR A 198 -0.63 14.03 -7.04
C TYR A 198 0.17 15.26 -6.58
N PRO A 199 -0.43 16.46 -6.65
CA PRO A 199 0.11 17.62 -5.98
C PRO A 199 0.35 17.32 -4.49
N GLU A 200 1.46 17.84 -3.96
CA GLU A 200 1.70 17.79 -2.53
C GLU A 200 0.54 18.51 -1.81
N PRO A 201 -0.17 17.84 -0.89
CA PRO A 201 -1.27 18.46 -0.16
C PRO A 201 -0.72 19.56 0.75
N VAL A 202 -1.48 20.65 0.85
CA VAL A 202 -1.15 21.75 1.78
C VAL A 202 -1.55 21.39 3.21
N ASP A 203 -2.56 20.52 3.39
CA ASP A 203 -3.11 20.07 4.68
C ASP A 203 -3.33 18.53 4.74
N LYS A 204 -4.57 18.05 5.00
CA LYS A 204 -4.87 16.69 5.45
C LYS A 204 -4.76 15.66 4.31
N ALA A 205 -3.56 15.11 4.11
CA ALA A 205 -3.25 14.13 3.06
C ALA A 205 -4.13 12.86 3.02
N LEU A 206 -4.83 12.50 4.09
CA LEU A 206 -5.57 11.22 4.20
C LEU A 206 -7.09 11.33 3.97
N THR A 207 -7.66 12.53 3.99
CA THR A 207 -9.11 12.74 3.88
C THR A 207 -9.53 13.57 2.66
N GLU A 208 -8.57 14.20 2.00
CA GLU A 208 -8.83 15.00 0.81
C GLU A 208 -9.10 14.12 -0.43
N VAL A 209 -9.95 14.63 -1.31
CA VAL A 209 -10.25 13.97 -2.59
C VAL A 209 -9.01 14.11 -3.48
N ASN A 210 -8.47 12.98 -3.92
CA ASN A 210 -7.32 12.94 -4.81
C ASN A 210 -7.71 13.45 -6.20
N ARG A 211 -7.24 14.65 -6.55
CA ARG A 211 -7.53 15.31 -7.84
C ARG A 211 -6.26 15.84 -8.49
N PHE A 212 -6.34 16.08 -9.79
CA PHE A 212 -5.26 16.65 -10.59
C PHE A 212 -4.01 15.76 -10.61
N GLN A 213 -4.18 14.45 -10.82
CA GLN A 213 -3.03 13.57 -11.04
C GLN A 213 -2.24 14.07 -12.25
N ARG A 214 -0.92 13.97 -12.18
CA ARG A 214 0.01 14.41 -13.22
C ARG A 214 0.99 13.32 -13.55
N LEU A 215 1.35 13.21 -14.83
CA LEU A 215 2.42 12.34 -15.29
C LEU A 215 3.75 13.10 -15.30
N TYR A 216 4.75 12.53 -14.65
CA TYR A 216 6.12 13.05 -14.58
C TYR A 216 7.12 12.04 -15.16
N TYR A 217 8.29 12.56 -15.52
CA TYR A 217 9.49 11.77 -15.77
C TYR A 217 10.56 12.12 -14.74
N HIS A 218 11.00 11.11 -14.00
CA HIS A 218 12.09 11.23 -13.05
C HIS A 218 13.41 10.81 -13.71
N ARG A 219 14.40 11.71 -13.65
CA ARG A 219 15.77 11.40 -14.08
C ARG A 219 16.59 10.92 -12.90
N LEU A 220 17.31 9.82 -13.06
CA LEU A 220 18.12 9.27 -11.98
C LEU A 220 19.20 10.25 -11.50
N GLY A 221 19.38 10.28 -10.19
CA GLY A 221 20.35 11.11 -9.49
C GLY A 221 19.93 12.58 -9.36
N THR A 222 18.71 12.95 -9.75
CA THR A 222 18.18 14.30 -9.54
C THR A 222 17.18 14.34 -8.40
N ASP A 223 17.00 15.50 -7.80
CA ASP A 223 15.96 15.72 -6.80
C ASP A 223 14.56 15.67 -7.46
N GLN A 224 13.55 15.20 -6.74
CA GLN A 224 12.17 15.09 -7.25
C GLN A 224 11.59 16.44 -7.72
N ALA A 225 12.07 17.57 -7.17
CA ALA A 225 11.66 18.90 -7.61
C ALA A 225 12.13 19.24 -9.04
N GLN A 226 13.08 18.48 -9.59
CA GLN A 226 13.59 18.62 -10.95
C GLN A 226 12.87 17.70 -11.95
N ASP A 227 11.90 16.90 -11.49
CA ASP A 227 11.17 15.98 -12.36
C ASP A 227 10.38 16.75 -13.43
N VAL A 228 10.43 16.23 -14.65
CA VAL A 228 9.81 16.88 -15.81
C VAL A 228 8.32 16.55 -15.81
N LEU A 229 7.46 17.57 -15.76
CA LEU A 229 6.04 17.40 -16.02
C LEU A 229 5.82 17.02 -17.48
N VAL A 230 5.34 15.81 -17.73
CA VAL A 230 5.13 15.27 -19.08
C VAL A 230 3.73 15.58 -19.57
N TYR A 231 2.73 15.40 -18.71
CA TYR A 231 1.32 15.59 -19.07
C TYR A 231 0.46 15.91 -17.85
N GLU A 232 -0.53 16.79 -18.05
CA GLU A 232 -1.59 17.08 -17.08
C GLU A 232 -2.88 17.49 -17.78
N ARG A 233 -4.02 17.31 -17.10
CA ARG A 233 -5.36 17.72 -17.55
C ARG A 233 -6.10 18.49 -16.46
N PRO A 234 -5.76 19.77 -16.23
CA PRO A 234 -6.45 20.57 -15.21
C PRO A 234 -7.93 20.78 -15.50
N ASP A 235 -8.36 20.61 -16.76
CA ASP A 235 -9.76 20.60 -17.20
C ASP A 235 -10.52 19.31 -16.84
N GLN A 236 -9.80 18.23 -16.47
CA GLN A 236 -10.35 16.94 -16.07
C GLN A 236 -9.74 16.49 -14.73
N PRO A 237 -10.10 17.15 -13.60
CA PRO A 237 -9.44 16.96 -12.31
C PRO A 237 -9.57 15.55 -11.72
N ASP A 238 -10.58 14.79 -12.12
CA ASP A 238 -10.86 13.45 -11.60
C ASP A 238 -10.24 12.34 -12.47
N TRP A 239 -9.54 12.68 -13.56
CA TRP A 239 -8.89 11.69 -14.43
C TRP A 239 -7.56 11.22 -13.85
N GLY A 240 -7.34 9.91 -13.93
CA GLY A 240 -6.04 9.30 -13.68
C GLY A 240 -5.23 9.21 -14.98
N MET A 241 -3.92 9.10 -14.88
CA MET A 241 -3.05 8.90 -16.03
C MET A 241 -1.85 8.04 -15.67
N ASN A 242 -1.39 7.24 -16.63
CA ASN A 242 -0.17 6.44 -16.53
C ASN A 242 0.54 6.45 -17.88
N ALA A 243 1.84 6.16 -17.89
CA ALA A 243 2.57 5.91 -19.13
C ALA A 243 3.31 4.58 -19.07
N GLU A 244 3.29 3.88 -20.19
CA GLU A 244 4.04 2.65 -20.39
C GLU A 244 4.94 2.79 -21.62
N VAL A 245 6.24 2.63 -21.42
CA VAL A 245 7.21 2.55 -22.50
C VAL A 245 7.05 1.21 -23.21
N THR A 246 6.96 1.25 -24.55
CA THR A 246 6.84 0.03 -25.37
C THR A 246 8.11 -0.81 -25.29
N ASP A 247 8.00 -2.13 -25.49
CA ASP A 247 9.14 -3.06 -25.43
C ASP A 247 10.35 -2.64 -26.29
N ASP A 248 10.10 -1.99 -27.44
CA ASP A 248 11.16 -1.50 -28.33
C ASP A 248 11.77 -0.15 -27.91
N GLY A 249 11.26 0.44 -26.82
CA GLY A 249 11.70 1.71 -26.23
C GLY A 249 11.35 2.95 -27.06
N ARG A 250 10.61 2.79 -28.17
CA ARG A 250 10.40 3.85 -29.15
C ARG A 250 9.26 4.80 -28.78
N TYR A 251 8.27 4.30 -28.05
CA TYR A 251 7.08 5.06 -27.68
C TYR A 251 6.83 4.97 -26.17
N ALA A 252 6.30 6.06 -25.61
CA ALA A 252 5.61 6.03 -24.32
C ALA A 252 4.11 6.15 -24.61
N VAL A 253 3.35 5.11 -24.27
CA VAL A 253 1.90 5.08 -24.45
C VAL A 253 1.26 5.71 -23.21
N LEU A 254 0.67 6.88 -23.39
CA LEU A 254 -0.12 7.55 -22.37
C LEU A 254 -1.52 6.93 -22.31
N GLN A 255 -1.90 6.44 -21.12
CA GLN A 255 -3.25 5.98 -20.79
C GLN A 255 -3.88 7.01 -19.86
N VAL A 256 -5.08 7.48 -20.20
CA VAL A 256 -5.85 8.49 -19.47
C VAL A 256 -7.29 8.03 -19.33
#